data_AF-A0A535KXM3-F1
#
_entry.id   AF-A0A535KXM3-F1
#
_cell.length_a   1.000
_cell.length_b   1.000
_cell.length_c   1.000
_cell.angle_alpha   90.00
_cell.angle_beta   90.00
_cell.angle_gamma   90.00
#
_symmetry.space_group_name_H-M   'P 1'
#
loop_
_entity.id
_entity.type
_entity.pdbx_description
1 polymer ?
#
loop_
_entity_poly.entity_id
_entity_poly.type
_entity_poly.pdbx_seq_one_letter_code
_entity_poly.pdbx_strand_id
1 'polypeptide(L)'
;NKPLYITENGFSDAADNRRPRAILEHLAMVHRAIREGIPVRGYLHWSLVDNFEWNNGWGVRFGLIEVDQQTQRRIPRPSASMYGEICRANAITESLVDRYAPEAAGAIFGKDNVAQYQVPV
;
A
#
# COMPACT_ATOMS: atom_id res chain seq x y z
N ASN A 1 -14.11 10.26 21.75
CA ASN A 1 -13.18 9.23 21.27
C ASN A 1 -13.98 8.04 20.71
N LYS A 2 -14.25 8.00 19.39
CA LYS A 2 -14.99 6.91 18.75
C LYS A 2 -14.02 6.04 17.94
N PRO A 3 -14.22 4.71 17.82
CA PRO A 3 -13.40 3.87 16.95
C PRO A 3 -13.46 4.36 15.50
N LEU A 4 -12.31 4.36 14.81
CA LEU A 4 -12.18 4.79 13.42
C LEU A 4 -11.82 3.61 12.52
N TYR A 5 -12.35 3.62 11.30
CA TYR A 5 -11.91 2.76 10.21
C TYR A 5 -11.54 3.65 9.04
N ILE A 6 -10.39 3.40 8.42
CA ILE A 6 -10.11 3.97 7.10
C ILE A 6 -10.92 3.13 6.12
N THR A 7 -12.09 3.65 5.73
CA THR A 7 -13.05 2.91 4.91
C THR A 7 -12.60 2.80 3.46
N GLU A 8 -11.83 3.77 2.99
CA GLU A 8 -11.22 3.76 1.66
C GLU A 8 -9.89 4.53 1.69
N ASN A 9 -8.87 3.95 1.09
CA ASN A 9 -7.65 4.64 0.70
C ASN A 9 -7.01 3.88 -0.47
N GLY A 10 -6.58 4.62 -1.48
CA GLY A 10 -6.12 4.04 -2.75
C GLY A 10 -5.26 5.00 -3.54
N PHE A 11 -4.58 4.47 -4.55
CA PHE A 11 -3.78 5.24 -5.50
C PHE A 11 -4.00 4.69 -6.91
N SER A 12 -4.35 5.56 -7.86
CA SER A 12 -4.57 5.13 -9.23
C SER A 12 -3.25 4.97 -9.97
N ASP A 13 -3.01 3.75 -10.48
CA ASP A 13 -1.74 3.37 -11.08
C ASP A 13 -1.89 2.09 -11.90
N ALA A 14 -2.05 2.21 -13.22
CA ALA A 14 -2.19 1.05 -14.08
C ALA A 14 -0.91 0.17 -14.10
N ALA A 15 0.26 0.78 -13.96
CA ALA A 15 1.56 0.11 -14.07
C ALA A 15 2.06 -0.50 -12.75
N ASP A 16 1.42 -0.13 -11.63
CA ASP A 16 1.77 -0.58 -10.27
C ASP A 16 3.19 -0.20 -9.82
N ASN A 17 3.77 0.85 -10.38
CA ASN A 17 5.11 1.31 -10.05
C ASN A 17 5.15 2.28 -8.86
N ARG A 18 4.01 2.84 -8.46
CA ARG A 18 3.87 3.83 -7.38
C ARG A 18 2.90 3.38 -6.30
N ARG A 19 1.90 2.57 -6.65
CA ARG A 19 0.93 2.04 -5.68
C ARG A 19 1.59 1.31 -4.50
N PRO A 20 2.62 0.46 -4.66
CA PRO A 20 3.28 -0.19 -3.52
C PRO A 20 3.78 0.82 -2.47
N ARG A 21 4.56 1.81 -2.91
CA ARG A 21 5.05 2.90 -2.06
C ARG A 21 3.90 3.67 -1.40
N ALA A 22 2.88 4.05 -2.17
CA ALA A 22 1.76 4.83 -1.64
C ALA A 22 1.00 4.09 -0.52
N ILE A 23 0.78 2.78 -0.67
CA ILE A 23 0.17 1.93 0.36
C ILE A 23 1.04 1.89 1.62
N LEU A 24 2.35 1.65 1.45
CA LEU A 24 3.28 1.53 2.57
C LEU A 24 3.40 2.82 3.37
N GLU A 25 3.56 3.96 2.71
CA GLU A 25 3.63 5.27 3.36
C GLU A 25 2.32 5.60 4.11
N HIS A 26 1.15 5.30 3.52
CA HIS A 26 -0.13 5.51 4.20
C HIS A 26 -0.30 4.63 5.43
N LEU A 27 0.04 3.34 5.32
CA LEU A 27 -0.05 2.43 6.46
C LEU A 27 0.94 2.81 7.58
N ALA A 28 2.13 3.32 7.24
CA ALA A 28 3.05 3.88 8.23
C ALA A 28 2.44 5.09 8.97
N MET A 29 1.73 5.97 8.26
CA MET A 29 1.01 7.09 8.88
C MET A 29 -0.18 6.63 9.73
N VAL A 30 -0.94 5.62 9.30
CA VAL A 30 -2.02 5.02 10.11
C VAL A 30 -1.45 4.40 11.39
N HIS A 31 -0.33 3.68 11.29
CA HIS A 31 0.34 3.11 12.45
C HIS A 31 0.85 4.20 13.40
N ARG A 32 1.40 5.30 12.88
CA ARG A 32 1.76 6.47 13.70
C ARG A 32 0.56 7.05 14.45
N ALA A 33 -0.58 7.23 13.79
CA ALA A 33 -1.81 7.70 14.42
C ALA A 33 -2.28 6.78 15.55
N ILE A 34 -2.21 5.46 15.35
CA ILE A 34 -2.50 4.46 16.39
C ILE A 34 -1.56 4.64 17.59
N ARG A 35 -0.26 4.82 17.34
CA ARG A 35 0.74 5.08 18.39
C ARG A 35 0.50 6.39 19.16
N GLU A 36 -0.06 7.40 18.51
CA GLU A 36 -0.43 8.69 19.12
C GLU A 36 -1.78 8.63 19.86
N GLY A 37 -2.42 7.46 19.97
CA GLY A 37 -3.62 7.23 20.77
C GLY A 37 -4.94 7.38 20.02
N ILE A 38 -4.90 7.57 18.69
CA ILE A 38 -6.10 7.61 17.86
C ILE A 38 -6.63 6.16 17.68
N PRO A 39 -7.91 5.86 17.99
CA PRO A 39 -8.42 4.49 18.03
C PRO A 39 -8.80 3.96 16.63
N VAL A 40 -7.84 3.90 15.71
CA VAL A 40 -8.03 3.27 14.39
C VAL A 40 -8.09 1.75 14.54
N ARG A 41 -9.09 1.12 13.94
CA ARG A 41 -9.41 -0.32 14.06
C ARG A 41 -9.22 -1.10 12.77
N GLY A 42 -9.13 -0.42 11.64
CA GLY A 42 -8.94 -1.09 10.36
C GLY A 42 -8.63 -0.13 9.23
N TYR A 43 -8.09 -0.71 8.17
CA TYR A 43 -7.78 -0.06 6.92
C TYR A 43 -8.34 -0.93 5.79
N LEU A 44 -9.15 -0.32 4.92
CA LEU A 44 -9.75 -0.94 3.76
C LEU A 44 -9.18 -0.29 2.51
N HIS A 45 -8.43 -1.07 1.73
CA HIS A 45 -7.83 -0.59 0.50
C HIS A 45 -8.88 -0.39 -0.59
N TRP A 46 -8.84 0.77 -1.24
CA TRP A 46 -9.57 1.04 -2.48
C TRP A 46 -8.62 0.83 -3.67
N SER A 47 -8.73 -0.25 -4.43
CA SER A 47 -9.79 -1.27 -4.39
C SER A 47 -9.22 -2.66 -4.62
N LEU A 48 -10.04 -3.70 -4.39
CA LEU A 48 -9.61 -5.09 -4.64
C LEU A 48 -9.33 -5.31 -6.13
N VAL A 49 -10.26 -4.91 -6.99
CA VAL A 49 -10.20 -5.08 -8.44
C VAL A 49 -10.39 -3.74 -9.14
N ASP A 50 -9.85 -3.59 -10.35
CA ASP A 50 -10.24 -2.48 -11.23
C ASP A 50 -11.75 -2.44 -11.41
N ASN A 51 -12.32 -1.24 -11.38
CA ASN A 51 -13.76 -1.01 -11.50
C ASN A 51 -14.04 0.19 -12.42
N PHE A 52 -15.32 0.47 -12.66
CA PHE A 52 -15.77 1.63 -13.42
C PHE A 52 -15.74 2.89 -12.52
N GLU A 53 -14.78 3.78 -12.76
CA GLU A 53 -14.50 4.95 -11.93
C GLU A 53 -15.35 6.16 -12.35
N TRP A 54 -16.67 6.04 -12.16
CA TRP A 54 -17.64 7.13 -12.37
C TRP A 54 -17.47 7.80 -13.75
N ASN A 55 -17.34 9.14 -13.78
CA ASN A 55 -17.19 9.90 -15.02
C ASN A 55 -15.88 9.62 -15.76
N ASN A 56 -14.88 9.02 -15.10
CA ASN A 56 -13.64 8.59 -15.74
C ASN A 56 -13.75 7.23 -16.43
N GLY A 57 -14.90 6.55 -16.24
CA GLY A 57 -15.14 5.21 -16.75
C GLY A 57 -14.02 4.25 -16.38
N TRP A 58 -13.56 3.45 -17.34
CA TRP A 58 -12.52 2.46 -17.09
C TRP A 58 -11.08 2.95 -17.28
N GLY A 59 -10.85 4.26 -17.49
CA GLY A 59 -9.51 4.79 -17.73
C GLY A 59 -8.63 4.78 -16.49
N VAL A 60 -9.23 4.86 -15.31
CA VAL A 60 -8.54 4.96 -14.02
C VAL A 60 -8.48 3.59 -13.35
N ARG A 61 -7.29 3.21 -12.88
CA ARG A 61 -7.02 1.86 -12.35
C ARG A 61 -6.58 1.93 -10.89
N PHE A 62 -7.51 1.64 -9.98
CA PHE A 62 -7.23 1.59 -8.54
C PHE A 62 -6.93 0.18 -8.03
N GLY A 63 -7.31 -0.86 -8.77
CA GLY A 63 -7.32 -2.22 -8.25
C GLY A 63 -5.93 -2.74 -7.89
N LEU A 64 -5.85 -3.49 -6.79
CA LEU A 64 -4.73 -4.42 -6.57
C LEU A 64 -4.71 -5.50 -7.66
N ILE A 65 -5.88 -5.85 -8.19
CA ILE A 65 -6.06 -6.86 -9.23
C ILE A 65 -6.60 -6.18 -10.48
N GLU A 66 -5.86 -6.32 -11.58
CA GLU A 66 -6.34 -5.88 -12.88
C GLU A 66 -7.52 -6.72 -13.36
N VAL A 67 -8.48 -6.07 -14.02
CA VAL A 67 -9.60 -6.74 -14.69
C VAL A 67 -9.53 -6.44 -16.18
N ASP A 68 -9.33 -7.49 -16.97
CA ASP A 68 -9.57 -7.46 -18.41
C ASP A 68 -11.08 -7.29 -18.64
N GLN A 69 -11.49 -6.19 -19.26
CA GLN A 69 -12.92 -5.86 -19.37
C GLN A 69 -13.69 -6.78 -20.31
N GLN A 70 -13.04 -7.32 -21.33
CA GLN A 70 -13.71 -8.16 -22.33
C GLN A 70 -13.90 -9.58 -21.82
N THR A 71 -12.84 -10.15 -21.23
CA THR A 71 -12.78 -11.55 -20.80
C THR A 71 -13.09 -11.73 -19.33
N GLN A 72 -13.12 -10.65 -18.55
CA GLN A 72 -13.24 -10.67 -17.09
C GLN A 72 -12.11 -11.44 -16.41
N ARG A 73 -10.95 -11.61 -17.06
CA ARG A 73 -9.78 -12.22 -16.41
C ARG A 73 -9.24 -11.29 -15.31
N ARG A 74 -8.88 -11.88 -14.17
CA ARG A 74 -8.30 -11.18 -13.01
C ARG A 74 -6.80 -11.43 -12.96
N ILE A 75 -6.01 -10.37 -12.98
CA ILE A 75 -4.54 -10.46 -13.03
C ILE A 75 -3.99 -9.68 -11.83
N PRO A 76 -3.51 -10.36 -10.78
CA PRO A 76 -2.94 -9.70 -9.61
C PRO A 76 -1.73 -8.85 -10.01
N ARG A 77 -1.70 -7.60 -9.55
CA ARG A 77 -0.51 -6.73 -9.65
C ARG A 77 0.47 -7.05 -8.52
N PRO A 78 1.76 -6.67 -8.63
CA PRO A 78 2.73 -6.83 -7.54
C PRO A 78 2.23 -6.34 -6.17
N SER A 79 1.49 -5.23 -6.13
CA SER A 79 0.88 -4.67 -4.93
C SER A 79 -0.13 -5.59 -4.27
N ALA A 80 -0.81 -6.49 -5.01
CA ALA A 80 -1.74 -7.46 -4.44
C ALA A 80 -1.00 -8.47 -3.55
N SER A 81 0.13 -9.00 -4.05
CA SER A 81 0.99 -9.88 -3.28
C SER A 81 1.57 -9.17 -2.07
N MET A 82 2.10 -7.95 -2.26
CA MET A 82 2.61 -7.10 -1.18
C MET A 82 1.56 -6.87 -0.09
N TYR A 83 0.36 -6.41 -0.46
CA TYR A 83 -0.71 -6.14 0.48
C TYR A 83 -1.14 -7.42 1.22
N GLY A 84 -1.17 -8.56 0.53
CA GLY A 84 -1.38 -9.86 1.14
C GLY A 84 -0.29 -10.28 2.13
N GLU A 85 0.98 -9.97 1.87
CA GLU A 85 2.08 -10.18 2.82
C GLU A 85 1.91 -9.30 4.06
N ILE A 86 1.57 -8.02 3.90
CA ILE A 86 1.28 -7.10 5.02
C ILE A 86 0.13 -7.65 5.88
N CYS A 87 -0.99 -8.05 5.27
CA CYS A 87 -2.13 -8.60 5.99
C CYS A 87 -1.78 -9.87 6.77
N ARG A 88 -0.99 -10.79 6.19
CA ARG A 88 -0.58 -12.04 6.86
C ARG A 88 0.40 -11.77 8.00
N ALA A 89 1.34 -10.86 7.81
CA ALA A 89 2.31 -10.49 8.84
C ALA A 89 1.70 -9.59 9.93
N ASN A 90 0.58 -8.92 9.63
CA ASN A 90 0.04 -7.81 10.39
C ASN A 90 1.11 -6.74 10.69
N ALA A 91 1.99 -6.49 9.73
CA ALA A 91 3.16 -5.62 9.87
C ALA A 91 3.71 -5.18 8.52
N ILE A 92 4.41 -4.04 8.51
CA ILE A 92 5.32 -3.66 7.44
C ILE A 92 6.73 -4.08 7.89
N THR A 93 7.35 -5.01 7.16
CA THR A 93 8.70 -5.50 7.47
C THR A 93 9.74 -4.83 6.57
N GLU A 94 10.99 -4.74 7.02
CA GLU A 94 12.10 -4.20 6.21
C GLU A 94 12.23 -4.95 4.89
N SER A 95 12.22 -6.29 4.94
CA SER A 95 12.28 -7.15 3.74
C SER A 95 11.18 -6.89 2.71
N LEU A 96 10.02 -6.39 3.15
CA LEU A 96 8.91 -6.05 2.27
C LEU A 96 9.16 -4.69 1.63
N VAL A 97 9.58 -3.71 2.43
CA VAL A 97 9.93 -2.38 1.92
C VAL A 97 11.09 -2.47 0.91
N ASP A 98 12.14 -3.22 1.21
CA ASP A 98 13.28 -3.40 0.30
C ASP A 98 12.88 -3.99 -1.05
N ARG A 99 11.89 -4.89 -1.06
CA ARG A 99 11.45 -5.59 -2.28
C ARG A 99 10.49 -4.76 -3.13
N TYR A 100 9.65 -3.93 -2.51
CA TYR A 100 8.52 -3.28 -3.18
C TYR A 100 8.65 -1.76 -3.29
N ALA A 101 9.36 -1.09 -2.39
CA ALA A 101 9.58 0.35 -2.38
C ALA A 101 10.82 0.72 -1.54
N PRO A 102 12.04 0.28 -1.93
CA PRO A 102 13.26 0.52 -1.14
C PRO A 102 13.51 2.02 -0.90
N GLU A 103 13.11 2.88 -1.83
CA GLU A 103 13.19 4.33 -1.69
C GLU A 103 12.32 4.91 -0.57
N ALA A 104 11.31 4.17 -0.09
CA ALA A 104 10.42 4.57 0.99
C ALA A 104 10.93 4.19 2.39
N ALA A 105 12.01 3.40 2.49
CA ALA A 105 12.53 2.90 3.77
C ALA A 105 12.82 4.02 4.78
N GLY A 106 13.43 5.11 4.33
CA GLY A 106 13.71 6.28 5.18
C GLY A 106 12.44 6.93 5.74
N ALA A 107 11.39 7.03 4.94
CA ALA A 107 10.12 7.62 5.35
C ALA A 107 9.32 6.70 6.29
N ILE A 108 9.38 5.38 6.08
CA ILE A 108 8.60 4.39 6.84
C ILE A 108 9.25 4.10 8.20
N PHE A 109 10.57 3.89 8.23
CA PHE A 109 11.27 3.46 9.43
C PHE A 109 12.00 4.59 10.16
N GLY A 110 12.20 5.75 9.51
CA GLY A 110 12.80 6.93 10.12
C GLY A 110 14.17 6.66 10.75
N LYS A 111 15.24 6.64 9.96
CA LYS A 111 16.61 6.75 10.50
C LYS A 111 17.01 8.22 10.63
N ASP A 112 16.49 8.89 11.65
CA ASP A 112 17.32 9.91 12.29
C ASP A 112 18.33 9.15 13.15
N ASN A 113 19.58 9.05 12.68
CA ASN A 113 20.74 8.36 13.26
C ASN A 113 20.76 6.82 13.26
N VAL A 114 21.19 6.22 12.14
CA VAL A 114 22.27 5.21 12.21
C VAL A 114 23.18 5.39 11.00
N ALA A 115 24.43 5.72 11.27
CA ALA A 115 25.51 5.77 10.31
C ALA A 115 25.55 4.51 9.43
N GLN A 116 25.98 4.70 8.18
CA GLN A 116 26.60 3.68 7.33
C GLN A 116 25.78 2.39 7.08
N TYR A 117 25.00 2.41 6.01
CA TYR A 117 24.99 1.25 5.12
C TYR A 117 25.97 1.54 3.98
N GLN A 118 27.26 1.42 4.29
CA GLN A 118 28.21 1.01 3.26
C GLN A 118 28.01 -0.50 3.11
N VAL A 119 27.68 -0.95 1.91
CA VAL A 119 27.91 -2.34 1.53
C VAL A 119 29.40 -2.43 1.18
N PRO A 120 30.26 -3.12 1.95
CA PRO A 120 31.62 -3.37 1.50
C PRO A 120 31.63 -4.65 0.67
N VAL A 121 32.02 -4.45 -0.60
CA VAL A 121 32.49 -5.38 -1.65
C VAL A 121 31.63 -6.58 -2.01
#